data_AF-A0A1A8PWS1-F1
#
_entry.id   AF-A0A1A8PWS1-F1
#
_cell.length_a   1.000
_cell.length_b   1.000
_cell.length_c   1.000
_cell.angle_alpha   90.00
_cell.angle_beta   90.00
_cell.angle_gamma   90.00
#
_symmetry.space_group_name_H-M   'P 1'
#
loop_
_entity.id
_entity.type
_entity.pdbx_description
1 polymer ?
#
loop_
_entity_poly.entity_id
_entity_poly.type
_entity_poly.pdbx_seq_one_letter_code
_entity_poly.pdbx_strand_id
1 'polypeptide(L)' 'GTGKLKELCKLLPEENEMKKLLSFRGNLSTLPEADQFMVKLVKVPGYGERLKAMVLREEFFPAMEEVKNAVCVL' A
#
# COMPACT_ATOMS: atom_id res chain seq x y z
N GLY A 1 6.52 7.55 9.81
CA GLY A 1 7.79 7.09 9.23
C GLY A 1 7.49 6.57 7.85
N THR A 2 8.05 7.20 6.83
CA THR A 2 7.76 7.02 5.39
C THR A 2 8.05 5.62 4.83
N GLY A 3 8.59 4.71 5.65
CA GLY A 3 8.85 3.32 5.28
C GLY A 3 7.65 2.39 5.40
N LYS A 4 6.64 2.71 6.22
CA LYS A 4 5.56 1.75 6.54
C LYS A 4 4.72 1.38 5.31
N LEU A 5 4.40 2.35 4.45
CA LEU A 5 3.66 2.07 3.22
C LEU A 5 4.51 1.32 2.19
N LYS A 6 5.82 1.57 2.15
CA LYS A 6 6.76 0.82 1.29
C LYS A 6 6.89 -0.64 1.75
N GLU A 7 7.04 -0.87 3.04
CA GLU A 7 7.05 -2.23 3.61
C GLU A 7 5.71 -2.93 3.36
N LEU A 8 4.59 -2.23 3.51
CA LEU A 8 3.28 -2.77 3.16
C LEU A 8 3.19 -3.14 1.67
N CYS A 9 3.76 -2.33 0.76
CA CYS A 9 3.82 -2.64 -0.67
C CYS A 9 4.61 -3.93 -0.95
N LYS A 10 5.69 -4.19 -0.20
CA LYS A 10 6.49 -5.42 -0.33
C LYS A 10 5.77 -6.66 0.19
N LEU A 11 4.88 -6.48 1.15
CA LEU A 11 4.07 -7.54 1.75
C LEU A 11 2.76 -7.79 1.01
N LEU A 12 2.51 -7.10 -0.11
CA LEU A 12 1.26 -7.29 -0.85
C LEU A 12 1.15 -8.73 -1.37
N PRO A 13 -0.05 -9.32 -1.27
CA PRO A 13 -0.31 -10.64 -1.82
C PRO A 13 -0.15 -10.63 -3.34
N GLU A 14 0.30 -11.75 -3.90
CA GLU A 14 0.35 -11.94 -5.34
C GLU A 14 -1.06 -11.98 -5.95
N GLU A 15 -1.17 -11.84 -7.27
CA GLU A 15 -2.48 -11.82 -7.95
C GLU A 15 -3.31 -13.10 -7.70
N ASN A 16 -2.63 -14.25 -7.57
CA ASN A 16 -3.26 -15.52 -7.25
C ASN A 16 -3.80 -15.56 -5.81
N GLU A 17 -3.07 -14.98 -4.87
CA GLU A 17 -3.46 -14.88 -3.46
C GLU A 17 -4.60 -13.87 -3.29
N MET A 18 -4.53 -12.73 -3.97
CA MET A 18 -5.63 -11.76 -4.03
C MET A 18 -6.94 -12.41 -4.49
N LYS A 19 -6.90 -13.23 -5.55
CA LYS A 19 -8.10 -13.94 -6.04
C LYS A 19 -8.68 -14.86 -4.98
N LYS A 20 -7.84 -15.58 -4.22
CA LYS A 20 -8.28 -16.41 -3.09
C LYS A 20 -8.91 -15.55 -1.99
N LEU A 21 -8.25 -14.46 -1.58
CA LEU A 21 -8.74 -13.54 -0.54
C LEU A 21 -10.05 -12.84 -0.93
N LEU A 22 -10.22 -12.49 -2.21
CA LEU A 22 -11.45 -11.91 -2.75
C LEU A 22 -12.58 -12.93 -2.84
N SER A 23 -12.26 -14.19 -3.14
CA SER A 23 -13.23 -15.29 -3.15
C SER A 23 -13.67 -15.74 -1.76
N PHE A 24 -12.94 -15.34 -0.72
CA PHE A 24 -13.23 -15.72 0.66
C PHE A 24 -14.56 -15.12 1.13
N ARG A 25 -15.56 -16.00 1.28
CA ARG A 25 -16.90 -15.68 1.83
C ARG A 25 -17.12 -16.23 3.25
N GLY A 26 -16.08 -16.80 3.87
CA GLY A 26 -16.13 -17.30 5.24
C GLY A 26 -16.13 -16.20 6.29
N ASN A 27 -16.14 -16.59 7.56
CA ASN A 27 -16.05 -15.63 8.67
C ASN A 27 -14.63 -15.07 8.76
N LEU A 28 -14.48 -13.74 8.68
CA LEU A 28 -13.17 -13.11 8.83
C LEU A 28 -12.57 -13.34 10.22
N SER A 29 -13.40 -13.47 11.25
CA SER A 29 -12.93 -13.66 12.63
C SER A 29 -12.21 -14.98 12.87
N THR A 30 -12.33 -15.96 11.95
CA THR A 30 -11.60 -17.23 12.03
C THR A 30 -10.25 -17.18 11.34
N LEU A 31 -9.95 -16.10 10.61
CA LEU A 31 -8.66 -15.92 9.95
C LEU A 31 -7.63 -15.29 10.92
N PRO A 32 -6.33 -15.58 10.76
CA PRO A 32 -5.26 -14.83 11.41
C PRO A 32 -5.38 -13.32 11.15
N GLU A 33 -4.88 -12.50 12.07
CA GLU A 33 -4.97 -11.04 11.98
C GLU A 33 -4.36 -10.49 10.67
N ALA A 34 -3.25 -11.06 10.21
CA ALA A 34 -2.60 -10.70 8.95
C ALA A 34 -3.52 -10.95 7.74
N ASP A 35 -4.18 -12.11 7.70
CA ASP A 35 -5.09 -12.48 6.62
C ASP A 35 -6.35 -11.61 6.65
N GLN A 36 -6.88 -11.31 7.83
CA GLN A 36 -8.01 -10.37 7.98
C GLN A 36 -7.67 -8.99 7.41
N PHE A 37 -6.47 -8.50 7.71
CA PHE A 37 -5.97 -7.24 7.17
C PHE A 37 -5.89 -7.29 5.64
N MET A 38 -5.32 -8.37 5.06
CA MET A 38 -5.21 -8.51 3.61
C MET A 38 -6.57 -8.61 2.92
N VAL A 39 -7.53 -9.36 3.47
CA VAL A 39 -8.89 -9.43 2.91
C VAL A 39 -9.57 -8.05 2.94
N LYS A 40 -9.42 -7.28 4.03
CA LYS A 40 -9.95 -5.91 4.10
C LYS A 40 -9.27 -5.00 3.09
N LEU A 41 -7.95 -5.14 2.89
CA LEU A 41 -7.18 -4.34 1.95
C LEU A 41 -7.62 -4.57 0.49
N VAL A 42 -7.71 -5.84 0.05
CA VAL A 42 -8.09 -6.17 -1.34
C VAL A 42 -9.54 -5.83 -1.65
N LYS A 43 -10.42 -5.75 -0.64
CA LYS A 43 -11.81 -5.32 -0.80
C LYS A 43 -11.96 -3.81 -1.05
N VAL A 44 -10.92 -3.02 -0.80
CA VAL A 44 -10.96 -1.58 -1.10
C VAL A 44 -10.89 -1.40 -2.63
N PRO A 45 -11.86 -0.70 -3.24
CA PRO A 45 -11.85 -0.47 -4.68
C PRO A 45 -10.62 0.36 -5.07
N GLY A 46 -9.85 -0.13 -6.04
CA GLY A 46 -8.62 0.52 -6.50
C GLY A 46 -7.53 0.58 -5.43
N TYR A 47 -7.48 -0.34 -4.46
CA TYR A 47 -6.52 -0.28 -3.36
C TYR A 47 -5.07 -0.17 -3.85
N GLY A 48 -4.70 -0.85 -4.94
CA GLY A 48 -3.34 -0.80 -5.49
C GLY A 48 -2.95 0.59 -5.96
N GLU A 49 -3.85 1.31 -6.65
CA GLU A 49 -3.63 2.69 -7.09
C GLU A 49 -3.62 3.65 -5.89
N ARG A 50 -4.52 3.46 -4.94
CA ARG A 50 -4.57 4.25 -3.71
C ARG A 50 -3.29 4.10 -2.89
N LEU A 51 -2.75 2.88 -2.80
CA LEU A 51 -1.53 2.61 -2.07
C LEU A 51 -0.33 3.28 -2.75
N LYS A 52 -0.22 3.17 -4.08
CA LYS A 52 0.80 3.91 -4.85
C LYS A 52 0.70 5.41 -4.66
N ALA A 53 -0.51 5.97 -4.70
CA ALA A 53 -0.74 7.39 -4.47
C ALA A 53 -0.39 7.82 -3.02
N MET A 54 -0.67 6.99 -2.02
CA MET A 54 -0.30 7.26 -0.63
C MET A 54 1.23 7.25 -0.45
N VAL A 55 1.95 6.29 -1.04
CA VAL A 55 3.42 6.25 -1.05
C VAL A 55 3.97 7.50 -1.72
N LEU A 56 3.48 7.81 -2.91
CA LEU A 56 3.91 9.00 -3.66
C LEU A 56 3.69 10.28 -2.83
N ARG A 57 2.55 10.40 -2.14
CA ARG A 57 2.26 11.57 -1.28
C ARG A 57 3.24 11.70 -0.11
N GLU A 58 3.68 10.59 0.48
CA GLU A 58 4.70 10.61 1.55
C GLU A 58 6.08 11.02 1.01
N GLU A 59 6.41 10.65 -0.22
CA GLU A 59 7.70 10.97 -0.86
C GLU A 59 7.72 12.33 -1.57
N PHE A 60 6.54 12.87 -1.91
CA PHE A 60 6.43 14.06 -2.73
C PHE A 60 7.06 15.29 -2.08
N PHE A 61 6.80 15.56 -0.80
CA PHE A 61 7.34 16.73 -0.13
C PHE A 61 8.88 16.67 0.01
N PRO A 62 9.48 15.56 0.49
CA PRO A 62 10.94 15.40 0.47
C PRO A 62 11.55 15.55 -0.93
N ALA A 63 10.96 14.91 -1.94
CA ALA A 63 11.48 14.97 -3.31
C ALA A 63 11.39 16.39 -3.89
N MET A 64 10.30 17.12 -3.61
CA MET A 64 10.14 18.50 -4.07
C MET A 64 11.11 19.46 -3.39
N GLU A 65 11.43 19.24 -2.12
CA GLU A 65 12.45 20.01 -1.40
C GLU A 65 13.84 19.76 -1.98
N GLU A 66 14.18 18.50 -2.29
CA GLU A 66 15.42 18.13 -2.98
C GLU A 66 15.54 18.80 -4.35
N VAL A 67 14.48 18.73 -5.16
CA VAL A 67 14.42 19.40 -6.47
C VAL A 67 14.58 20.91 -6.33
N LYS A 68 13.88 21.54 -5.38
CA LYS A 68 14.00 22.97 -5.12
C LYS A 68 15.43 23.34 -4.75
N ASN A 69 16.06 22.58 -3.88
CA ASN A 69 17.44 22.80 -3.47
C ASN A 69 18.37 22.68 -4.68
N ALA A 70 18.24 21.61 -5.48
CA ALA A 70 19.07 21.42 -6.67
C ALA A 70 18.94 22.57 -7.70
N VAL A 71 17.75 23.14 -7.86
CA VAL A 71 17.52 24.26 -8.78
C VAL A 71 17.98 25.60 -8.20
N CYS A 72 17.89 25.82 -6.89
CA CYS A 72 18.36 27.05 -6.23
C CYS A 72 19.88 27.18 -6.09
N VAL A 73 20.68 26.17 -6.48
CA VAL A 73 22.17 26.28 -6.53
C VAL A 73 22.67 26.97 -7.82
N LEU A 74 21.77 27.34 -8.74
CA LEU A 74 22.04 28.20 -9.90
C LEU A 74 21.66 29.66 -9.59
#